data_AF-A0A3D4N0V9-F1
#
_entry.id   AF-A0A3D4N0V9-F1
#
_cell.length_a   1.000
_cell.length_b   1.000
_cell.length_c   1.000
_cell.angle_alpha   90.00
_cell.angle_beta   90.00
_cell.angle_gamma   90.00
#
_symmetry.space_group_name_H-M   'P 1'
#
loop_
_entity.id
_entity.type
_entity.pdbx_description
1 polymer ?
#
loop_
_entity_poly.entity_id
_entity_poly.type
_entity_poly.pdbx_seq_one_letter_code
_entity_poly.pdbx_strand_id
1 'polypeptide(L)'
;MEITRREKLFPFVLPAIIVAADQLTKAWVVATIPQGTVHASFLSDFLWICHVRNSAIGFSIGDGLPEMVKRILFIVFPLILMVFLVIYLVRSNDLTRFQRWMLAGIVGGGLGNIVDRMFRPEWVVDFISVKVYGFLGFERWPTFNVADASIVVTGILLMLSILFFDSRKGKVETDEVEEVPHE
;
A
#
# COMPACT_ATOMS: atom_id res chain seq x y z
N MET A 1 14.25 24.48 5.87
CA MET A 1 14.80 24.19 4.53
C MET A 1 13.61 24.08 3.58
N GLU A 2 13.47 24.98 2.60
CA GLU A 2 12.38 24.90 1.63
C GLU A 2 12.55 23.66 0.73
N ILE A 3 11.48 22.89 0.53
CA ILE A 3 11.51 21.69 -0.32
C ILE A 3 11.46 22.10 -1.79
N THR A 4 12.48 21.73 -2.53
CA THR A 4 12.62 22.01 -3.97
C THR A 4 11.59 21.23 -4.80
N ARG A 5 11.28 21.71 -6.01
CA ARG A 5 10.41 21.00 -6.96
C ARG A 5 10.90 19.58 -7.27
N ARG A 6 12.22 19.38 -7.33
CA ARG A 6 12.83 18.06 -7.54
C ARG A 6 12.48 17.10 -6.40
N GLU A 7 12.55 17.55 -5.16
CA GLU A 7 12.23 16.74 -3.98
C GLU A 7 10.74 16.42 -3.85
N LYS A 8 9.87 17.27 -4.39
CA LYS A 8 8.44 16.96 -4.50
C LYS A 8 8.15 15.90 -5.55
N LEU A 9 8.90 15.90 -6.66
CA LEU A 9 8.63 15.01 -7.81
C LEU A 9 9.42 13.70 -7.78
N PHE A 10 10.58 13.67 -7.14
CA PHE A 10 11.43 12.47 -7.11
C PHE A 10 10.75 11.23 -6.49
N PRO A 11 9.92 11.35 -5.44
CA PRO A 11 9.19 10.21 -4.88
C PRO A 11 8.27 9.48 -5.86
N PHE A 12 7.86 10.09 -6.98
CA PHE A 12 7.01 9.44 -8.00
C PHE A 12 7.71 8.27 -8.72
N VAL A 13 9.04 8.14 -8.60
CA VAL A 13 9.76 6.96 -9.08
C VAL A 13 9.30 5.69 -8.35
N LEU A 14 8.99 5.76 -7.05
CA LEU A 14 8.55 4.61 -6.27
C LEU A 14 7.22 4.01 -6.76
N PRO A 15 6.13 4.78 -6.98
CA PRO A 15 4.91 4.25 -7.57
C PRO A 15 5.14 3.56 -8.91
N ALA A 16 5.99 4.13 -9.78
CA ALA A 16 6.30 3.49 -11.06
C ALA A 16 6.98 2.13 -10.89
N ILE A 17 7.93 2.02 -9.96
CA ILE A 17 8.59 0.75 -9.63
C ILE A 17 7.61 -0.26 -9.04
N ILE A 18 6.78 0.16 -8.08
CA ILE A 18 5.79 -0.73 -7.43
C ILE A 18 4.78 -1.25 -8.45
N VAL A 19 4.21 -0.37 -9.28
CA VAL A 19 3.25 -0.77 -10.31
C VAL A 19 3.90 -1.73 -11.30
N ALA A 20 5.14 -1.45 -11.74
CA ALA A 20 5.86 -2.36 -12.63
C ALA A 20 6.10 -3.73 -11.97
N ALA A 21 6.59 -3.76 -10.73
CA ALA A 21 6.84 -5.00 -10.00
C ALA A 21 5.56 -5.81 -9.76
N ASP A 22 4.48 -5.13 -9.34
CA ASP A 22 3.16 -5.73 -9.12
C ASP A 22 2.61 -6.33 -10.42
N GLN A 23 2.59 -5.57 -11.51
CA GLN A 23 2.04 -6.04 -12.78
C GLN A 23 2.88 -7.15 -13.42
N LEU A 24 4.21 -7.08 -13.32
CA LEU A 24 5.10 -8.13 -13.82
C LEU A 24 4.92 -9.44 -13.03
N THR A 25 4.86 -9.37 -11.70
CA THR A 25 4.69 -10.56 -10.86
C THR A 25 3.30 -11.18 -11.06
N LYS A 26 2.24 -10.37 -11.14
CA LYS A 26 0.89 -10.85 -11.44
C LYS A 26 0.77 -11.45 -12.83
N ALA A 27 1.40 -10.84 -13.84
CA ALA A 27 1.46 -11.39 -15.20
C ALA A 27 2.16 -12.75 -15.22
N TRP A 28 3.28 -12.89 -14.50
CA TRP A 28 3.97 -14.16 -14.35
C TRP A 28 3.09 -15.23 -13.69
N VAL A 29 2.43 -14.91 -12.57
CA VAL A 29 1.49 -15.83 -11.89
C VAL A 29 0.40 -16.31 -12.84
N VAL A 30 -0.25 -15.38 -13.54
CA VAL A 30 -1.34 -15.70 -14.47
C VAL A 30 -0.88 -16.57 -15.64
N ALA A 31 0.35 -16.38 -16.12
CA ALA A 31 0.89 -17.13 -17.25
C ALA A 31 1.41 -18.53 -16.86
N THR A 32 1.77 -18.76 -15.59
CA THR A 32 2.53 -19.96 -15.18
C THR A 32 1.83 -20.84 -14.16
N ILE A 33 0.89 -20.29 -13.38
CA ILE A 33 0.25 -21.00 -12.27
C ILE A 33 -1.24 -21.18 -12.59
N PRO A 34 -1.78 -22.41 -12.63
CA PRO A 34 -3.22 -22.62 -12.77
C PRO A 34 -3.99 -21.96 -11.62
N GLN A 35 -5.13 -21.33 -11.93
CA GLN A 35 -5.98 -20.71 -10.92
C GLN A 35 -6.38 -21.71 -9.83
N GLY A 36 -6.33 -21.29 -8.57
CA GLY A 36 -6.72 -22.10 -7.41
C GLY A 36 -5.69 -23.12 -6.97
N THR A 37 -4.46 -23.07 -7.52
CA THR A 37 -3.38 -24.00 -7.18
C THR A 37 -2.24 -23.32 -6.43
N VAL A 38 -1.47 -24.13 -5.70
CA VAL A 38 -0.21 -23.73 -5.06
C VAL A 38 0.93 -24.19 -5.97
N HIS A 39 1.77 -23.25 -6.39
CA HIS A 39 2.92 -23.52 -7.26
C HIS A 39 4.13 -23.99 -6.44
N ALA A 40 4.41 -23.30 -5.33
CA ALA A 40 5.55 -23.61 -4.48
C ALA A 40 5.23 -23.31 -3.01
N SER A 41 5.85 -24.10 -2.12
CA SER A 41 5.79 -23.93 -0.67
C SER A 41 7.21 -23.89 -0.11
N PHE A 42 7.45 -22.95 0.80
CA PHE A 42 8.76 -22.67 1.38
C PHE A 42 8.69 -22.71 2.91
N LEU A 43 9.85 -22.92 3.55
CA LEU A 43 10.01 -22.84 5.01
C LEU A 43 9.01 -23.73 5.76
N SER A 44 8.94 -25.01 5.38
CA SER A 44 8.03 -25.98 6.01
C SER A 44 6.59 -25.49 6.06
N ASP A 45 6.04 -25.11 4.90
CA ASP A 45 4.66 -24.65 4.74
C ASP A 45 4.36 -23.22 5.18
N PHE A 46 5.37 -22.46 5.63
CA PHE A 46 5.16 -21.08 6.08
C PHE A 46 4.77 -20.12 4.95
N LEU A 47 5.42 -20.19 3.78
CA LEU A 47 5.17 -19.29 2.66
C LEU A 47 4.75 -20.08 1.43
N TRP A 48 3.63 -19.69 0.82
CA TRP A 48 3.17 -20.22 -0.47
C TRP A 48 3.23 -19.15 -1.55
N ILE A 49 3.57 -19.60 -2.75
CA ILE A 49 3.28 -18.93 -4.00
C ILE A 49 2.12 -19.67 -4.66
N CYS A 50 0.98 -19.02 -4.79
CA CYS A 50 -0.26 -19.59 -5.32
C CYS A 50 -0.92 -18.66 -6.33
N HIS A 51 -2.07 -19.05 -6.89
CA HIS A 51 -2.85 -18.18 -7.76
C HIS A 51 -4.29 -18.07 -7.28
N VAL A 52 -4.60 -16.95 -6.63
CA VAL A 52 -5.93 -16.58 -6.17
C VAL A 52 -6.43 -15.40 -7.00
N ARG A 53 -7.68 -15.47 -7.44
CA ARG A 53 -8.38 -14.34 -8.07
C ARG A 53 -9.35 -13.77 -7.05
N ASN A 54 -9.09 -12.57 -6.59
CA ASN A 54 -9.83 -11.94 -5.52
C ASN A 54 -10.80 -10.90 -6.08
N SER A 55 -12.10 -11.21 -6.07
CA SER A 55 -13.19 -10.32 -6.45
C SER A 55 -13.69 -9.43 -5.30
N ALA A 56 -13.06 -9.55 -4.14
CA ALA A 56 -13.31 -8.77 -2.93
C ALA A 56 -12.05 -7.95 -2.60
N ILE A 57 -11.95 -7.45 -1.37
CA ILE A 57 -10.68 -7.03 -0.78
C ILE A 57 -10.25 -8.07 0.28
N GLY A 58 -9.11 -7.87 0.95
CA GLY A 58 -8.63 -8.77 2.00
C GLY A 58 -9.73 -9.13 3.02
N PHE A 59 -9.65 -10.33 3.58
CA PHE A 59 -10.66 -10.89 4.50
C PHE A 59 -12.06 -11.09 3.90
N SER A 60 -12.15 -11.25 2.57
CA SER A 60 -13.42 -11.42 1.85
C SER A 60 -14.41 -10.26 2.03
N ILE A 61 -13.93 -9.07 2.43
CA ILE A 61 -14.81 -7.91 2.63
C ILE A 61 -15.35 -7.47 1.28
N GLY A 62 -16.68 -7.40 1.18
CA GLY A 62 -17.40 -7.06 -0.04
C GLY A 62 -17.65 -8.23 -0.98
N ASP A 63 -17.40 -9.46 -0.55
CA ASP A 63 -17.90 -10.65 -1.24
C ASP A 63 -19.44 -10.65 -1.27
N GLY A 64 -20.03 -11.13 -2.36
CA GLY A 64 -21.48 -11.13 -2.59
C GLY A 64 -22.13 -9.76 -2.86
N LEU A 65 -21.38 -8.65 -2.83
CA LEU A 65 -21.92 -7.34 -3.22
C LEU A 65 -22.30 -7.30 -4.71
N PRO A 66 -23.34 -6.52 -5.08
CA PRO A 66 -23.66 -6.27 -6.48
C PRO A 66 -22.45 -5.67 -7.22
N GLU A 67 -22.28 -6.05 -8.49
CA GLU A 67 -21.12 -5.63 -9.30
C GLU A 67 -20.96 -4.12 -9.36
N MET A 68 -22.08 -3.39 -9.49
CA MET A 68 -22.07 -1.92 -9.49
C MET A 68 -21.49 -1.34 -8.18
N VAL A 69 -21.78 -1.97 -7.04
CA VAL A 69 -21.27 -1.54 -5.73
C VAL A 69 -19.77 -1.84 -5.64
N LYS A 70 -19.33 -3.01 -6.08
CA LYS A 70 -17.89 -3.37 -6.13
C LYS A 70 -17.10 -2.40 -6.98
N ARG A 71 -17.60 -2.05 -8.17
CA ARG A 71 -16.99 -1.06 -9.05
C ARG A 71 -16.82 0.29 -8.37
N ILE A 72 -17.85 0.77 -7.66
CA ILE A 72 -17.77 2.05 -6.94
C ILE A 72 -16.74 1.97 -5.81
N LEU A 73 -16.81 0.93 -4.97
CA LEU A 73 -15.99 0.81 -3.77
C LEU A 73 -14.53 0.46 -4.05
N PHE A 74 -14.26 -0.30 -5.11
CA PHE A 74 -12.93 -0.88 -5.36
C PHE A 74 -12.22 -0.28 -6.57
N ILE A 75 -12.91 0.51 -7.40
CA ILE A 75 -12.30 1.23 -8.52
C ILE A 75 -12.47 2.73 -8.34
N VAL A 76 -13.72 3.22 -8.29
CA VAL A 76 -13.99 4.67 -8.30
C VAL A 76 -13.45 5.35 -7.05
N PHE A 77 -13.79 4.84 -5.86
CA PHE A 77 -13.35 5.44 -4.60
C PHE A 77 -11.82 5.36 -4.41
N PRO A 78 -11.15 4.22 -4.63
CA PRO A 78 -9.69 4.16 -4.59
C PRO A 78 -9.03 5.08 -5.61
N LEU A 79 -9.57 5.20 -6.82
CA LEU A 79 -9.04 6.12 -7.83
C LEU A 79 -9.12 7.58 -7.36
N ILE A 80 -10.25 8.00 -6.80
CA ILE A 80 -10.41 9.33 -6.21
C ILE A 80 -9.39 9.54 -5.08
N LEU A 81 -9.20 8.55 -4.21
CA LEU A 81 -8.20 8.60 -3.15
C LEU A 81 -6.78 8.75 -3.72
N MET A 82 -6.42 8.00 -4.77
CA MET A 82 -5.11 8.13 -5.41
C MET A 82 -4.89 9.53 -5.99
N VAL A 83 -5.90 10.09 -6.67
CA VAL A 83 -5.84 11.47 -7.19
C VAL A 83 -5.64 12.47 -6.06
N PHE A 84 -6.39 12.33 -4.97
CA PHE A 84 -6.25 13.18 -3.79
C PHE A 84 -4.84 13.09 -3.18
N LEU A 85 -4.31 11.88 -2.99
CA LEU A 85 -2.96 11.68 -2.44
C LEU A 85 -1.87 12.27 -3.35
N VAL A 86 -2.01 12.16 -4.66
CA VAL A 86 -1.09 12.78 -5.63
C VAL A 86 -1.14 14.31 -5.51
N ILE A 87 -2.34 14.90 -5.44
CA ILE A 87 -2.50 16.34 -5.23
C ILE A 87 -1.85 16.76 -3.91
N TYR A 88 -2.13 16.03 -2.83
CA TYR A 88 -1.56 16.31 -1.51
C TYR A 88 -0.04 16.24 -1.51
N LEU A 89 0.55 15.22 -2.15
CA LEU A 89 2.00 15.06 -2.27
C LEU A 89 2.67 16.23 -3.01
N VAL A 90 2.03 16.75 -4.07
CA VAL A 90 2.57 17.88 -4.85
C VAL A 90 2.36 19.22 -4.15
N ARG A 91 1.23 19.40 -3.46
CA ARG A 91 0.81 20.71 -2.91
C ARG A 91 1.27 20.92 -1.46
N SER A 92 1.36 19.87 -0.65
CA SER A 92 1.76 20.02 0.75
C SER A 92 3.25 20.40 0.86
N ASN A 93 3.54 21.36 1.74
CA ASN A 93 4.91 21.73 2.13
C ASN A 93 5.32 21.10 3.47
N ASP A 94 4.35 20.61 4.25
CA ASP A 94 4.58 20.12 5.62
C ASP A 94 5.13 18.70 5.65
N LEU A 95 5.00 17.97 4.53
CA LEU A 95 5.51 16.61 4.39
C LEU A 95 7.04 16.59 4.36
N THR A 96 7.62 15.84 5.30
CA THR A 96 9.04 15.48 5.27
C THR A 96 9.37 14.66 4.01
N ARG A 97 10.64 14.62 3.62
CA ARG A 97 11.10 13.79 2.50
C ARG A 97 10.66 12.33 2.66
N PHE A 98 10.77 11.78 3.88
CA PHE A 98 10.39 10.41 4.18
C PHE A 98 8.87 10.18 4.00
N GLN A 99 8.03 11.05 4.56
CA GLN A 99 6.58 10.93 4.42
C GLN A 99 6.13 11.00 2.95
N ARG A 100 6.81 11.78 2.10
CA ARG A 100 6.53 11.82 0.66
C ARG A 100 6.79 10.47 -0.02
N TRP A 101 7.89 9.80 0.32
CA TRP A 101 8.15 8.44 -0.20
C TRP A 101 7.09 7.45 0.28
N MET A 102 6.68 7.52 1.54
CA MET A 102 5.65 6.60 2.06
C MET A 102 4.30 6.82 1.38
N LEU A 103 3.86 8.07 1.23
CA LEU A 103 2.64 8.40 0.47
C LEU A 103 2.74 7.96 -1.00
N ALA A 104 3.90 8.14 -1.63
CA ALA A 104 4.11 7.67 -2.99
C ALA A 104 4.04 6.13 -3.10
N GLY A 105 4.50 5.40 -2.08
CA GLY A 105 4.37 3.94 -2.01
C GLY A 105 2.92 3.46 -1.85
N ILE A 106 2.11 4.17 -1.05
CA ILE A 106 0.66 3.93 -0.96
C ILE A 106 0.00 4.15 -2.33
N VAL A 107 0.36 5.25 -3.01
CA VAL A 107 -0.13 5.53 -4.37
C VAL A 107 0.24 4.41 -5.34
N GLY A 108 1.48 3.92 -5.30
CA GLY A 108 1.95 2.82 -6.14
C GLY A 108 1.13 1.54 -5.95
N GLY A 109 0.94 1.12 -4.69
CA GLY A 109 0.16 -0.08 -4.41
C GLY A 109 -1.31 0.08 -4.77
N GLY A 110 -1.92 1.24 -4.45
CA GLY A 110 -3.31 1.52 -4.83
C GLY A 110 -3.52 1.46 -6.34
N LEU A 111 -2.62 2.08 -7.12
CA LEU A 111 -2.67 2.01 -8.58
C LEU A 111 -2.47 0.59 -9.13
N GLY A 112 -1.56 -0.20 -8.58
CA GLY A 112 -1.35 -1.60 -9.02
C GLY A 112 -2.62 -2.46 -8.91
N ASN A 113 -3.38 -2.30 -7.84
CA ASN A 113 -4.65 -2.99 -7.65
C ASN A 113 -5.81 -2.42 -8.48
N ILE A 114 -5.82 -1.10 -8.74
CA ILE A 114 -6.81 -0.49 -9.65
C ILE A 114 -6.60 -0.98 -11.09
N VAL A 115 -5.34 -1.10 -11.54
CA VAL A 115 -5.01 -1.62 -12.88
C VAL A 115 -5.60 -3.01 -13.07
N ASP A 116 -5.40 -3.92 -12.11
CA ASP A 116 -6.03 -5.25 -12.16
C ASP A 116 -7.55 -5.16 -12.31
N ARG A 117 -8.23 -4.38 -11.47
CA ARG A 117 -9.69 -4.27 -11.51
C ARG A 117 -10.24 -3.62 -12.79
N MET A 118 -9.46 -2.78 -13.46
CA MET A 118 -9.85 -2.15 -14.72
C MET A 118 -9.63 -3.06 -15.94
N PHE A 119 -8.53 -3.82 -15.96
CA PHE A 119 -8.12 -4.61 -17.12
C PHE A 119 -8.41 -6.11 -17.00
N ARG A 120 -8.82 -6.56 -15.82
CA ARG A 120 -9.29 -7.91 -15.53
C ARG A 120 -10.78 -7.85 -15.19
N PRO A 121 -11.53 -8.98 -15.19
CA PRO A 121 -12.95 -9.05 -14.81
C PRO A 121 -13.27 -8.66 -13.35
N GLU A 122 -12.91 -7.45 -12.94
CA GLU A 122 -13.11 -6.87 -11.60
C GLU A 122 -12.48 -7.66 -10.42
N TRP A 123 -11.38 -8.37 -10.68
CA TRP A 123 -10.61 -9.07 -9.64
C TRP A 123 -9.13 -8.71 -9.67
N VAL A 124 -8.49 -8.96 -8.53
CA VAL A 124 -7.05 -8.81 -8.32
C VAL A 124 -6.37 -10.16 -8.28
N VAL A 125 -5.16 -10.25 -8.82
CA VAL A 125 -4.30 -11.44 -8.69
C VAL A 125 -3.59 -11.39 -7.34
N ASP A 126 -3.92 -12.33 -6.46
CA ASP A 126 -3.24 -12.55 -5.19
C ASP A 126 -2.45 -13.85 -5.26
N PHE A 127 -1.22 -13.84 -4.72
CA PHE A 127 -0.29 -14.95 -4.92
C PHE A 127 0.65 -15.25 -3.76
N ILE A 128 0.70 -14.39 -2.74
CA ILE A 128 1.52 -14.58 -1.55
C ILE A 128 0.60 -15.02 -0.40
N SER A 129 0.79 -16.24 0.11
CA SER A 129 0.05 -16.73 1.27
C SER A 129 0.98 -17.16 2.39
N VAL A 130 0.81 -16.55 3.56
CA VAL A 130 1.65 -16.76 4.74
C VAL A 130 0.86 -17.50 5.82
N LYS A 131 1.45 -18.56 6.36
CA LYS A 131 0.90 -19.30 7.49
C LYS A 131 1.04 -18.49 8.77
N VAL A 132 -0.04 -18.39 9.54
CA VAL A 132 -0.08 -17.60 10.78
C VAL A 132 -0.52 -18.42 12.00
N TYR A 133 -0.62 -19.74 11.87
CA TYR A 133 -0.75 -20.70 12.98
C TYR A 133 -1.91 -20.37 13.94
N GLY A 134 -3.08 -20.03 13.40
CA GLY A 134 -4.28 -19.72 14.18
C GLY A 134 -4.39 -18.27 14.64
N PHE A 135 -3.46 -17.38 14.25
CA PHE A 135 -3.57 -15.95 14.58
C PHE A 135 -4.89 -15.35 14.09
N LEU A 136 -5.63 -14.71 15.00
CA LEU A 136 -6.97 -14.17 14.77
C LEU A 136 -7.98 -15.20 14.21
N GLY A 137 -7.77 -16.50 14.48
CA GLY A 137 -8.62 -17.58 13.98
C GLY A 137 -8.33 -18.02 12.54
N PHE A 138 -7.29 -17.46 11.91
CA PHE A 138 -6.87 -17.84 10.56
C PHE A 138 -5.68 -18.79 10.61
N GLU A 139 -5.72 -19.87 9.83
CA GLU A 139 -4.53 -20.72 9.66
C GLU A 139 -3.48 -20.05 8.77
N ARG A 140 -3.95 -19.29 7.77
CA ARG A 140 -3.11 -18.49 6.87
C ARG A 140 -3.69 -17.08 6.77
N TRP A 141 -2.83 -16.08 6.74
CA TRP A 141 -3.22 -14.71 6.44
C TRP A 141 -3.89 -14.64 5.06
N PRO A 142 -4.88 -13.74 4.85
CA PRO A 142 -5.45 -13.52 3.53
C PRO A 142 -4.36 -13.37 2.47
N THR A 143 -4.53 -14.07 1.35
CA THR A 143 -3.53 -14.03 0.26
C THR A 143 -3.45 -12.60 -0.25
N PHE A 144 -2.24 -12.14 -0.54
CA PHE A 144 -1.98 -10.76 -0.95
C PHE A 144 -0.97 -10.71 -2.10
N ASN A 145 -0.70 -9.51 -2.58
CA ASN A 145 0.24 -9.25 -3.67
C ASN A 145 1.25 -8.13 -3.32
N VAL A 146 2.08 -7.74 -4.29
CA VAL A 146 3.10 -6.69 -4.10
C VAL A 146 2.46 -5.32 -3.84
N ALA A 147 1.35 -5.00 -4.52
CA ALA A 147 0.60 -3.78 -4.27
C ALA A 147 0.08 -3.69 -2.83
N ASP A 148 -0.52 -4.76 -2.30
CA ASP A 148 -1.01 -4.82 -0.91
C ASP A 148 0.14 -4.68 0.09
N ALA A 149 1.24 -5.41 -0.12
CA ALA A 149 2.42 -5.33 0.72
C ALA A 149 2.98 -3.90 0.76
N SER A 150 3.02 -3.21 -0.38
CA SER A 150 3.44 -1.81 -0.46
C SER A 150 2.55 -0.90 0.37
N ILE A 151 1.21 -1.01 0.23
CA ILE A 151 0.26 -0.21 1.01
C ILE A 151 0.48 -0.41 2.51
N VAL A 152 0.57 -1.67 2.96
CA VAL A 152 0.72 -1.99 4.39
C VAL A 152 2.05 -1.49 4.92
N VAL A 153 3.17 -1.80 4.27
CA VAL A 153 4.51 -1.41 4.73
C VAL A 153 4.66 0.10 4.77
N THR A 154 4.30 0.79 3.69
CA THR A 154 4.42 2.25 3.64
C THR A 154 3.41 2.96 4.52
N GLY A 155 2.20 2.41 4.71
CA GLY A 155 1.21 2.90 5.66
C GLY A 155 1.70 2.81 7.10
N ILE A 156 2.26 1.67 7.51
CA ILE A 156 2.85 1.49 8.85
C ILE A 156 4.02 2.47 9.05
N LEU A 157 4.93 2.57 8.09
CA LEU A 157 6.08 3.48 8.19
C LEU A 157 5.66 4.96 8.21
N LEU A 158 4.63 5.34 7.46
CA LEU A 158 4.05 6.68 7.50
C LEU A 158 3.46 6.97 8.89
N MET A 159 2.69 6.04 9.44
CA MET A 159 2.11 6.15 10.78
C MET A 159 3.20 6.31 11.84
N LEU A 160 4.24 5.47 11.81
CA LEU A 160 5.38 5.59 12.73
C LEU A 160 6.11 6.93 12.56
N SER A 161 6.26 7.43 11.34
CA SER A 161 6.84 8.75 11.10
C SER A 161 6.03 9.86 11.78
N ILE A 162 4.70 9.82 11.70
CA ILE A 162 3.84 10.84 12.31
C ILE A 162 3.93 10.75 13.85
N LEU A 163 3.84 9.54 14.41
CA LEU A 163 3.84 9.35 15.86
C LEU A 163 5.17 9.72 16.53
N PHE A 164 6.31 9.48 15.88
CA PHE A 164 7.62 9.62 16.52
C PHE A 164 8.46 10.82 16.05
N PHE A 165 8.20 11.38 14.87
CA PHE A 165 8.98 12.52 14.36
C PHE A 165 8.28 13.86 14.51
N ASP A 166 6.94 13.91 14.59
CA ASP A 166 6.21 15.17 14.77
C ASP A 166 6.27 15.65 16.24
N SER A 167 6.30 14.73 17.20
CA SER A 167 6.48 15.06 18.62
C SER A 167 7.83 15.69 18.97
N ARG A 168 8.84 15.60 18.11
CA ARG A 168 10.15 16.25 18.33
C ARG A 168 10.15 17.72 17.97
N LYS A 169 9.29 18.17 17.04
CA LYS A 169 9.17 19.60 16.71
C LYS A 169 8.57 20.38 17.89
N GLY A 170 7.56 19.82 18.54
CA GLY A 170 6.91 20.46 19.69
C GLY A 170 7.78 20.54 20.95
N LYS A 171 8.73 19.60 21.16
CA LYS A 171 9.63 19.61 22.32
C LYS A 171 10.75 20.66 22.22
N VAL A 172 11.31 20.85 21.04
CA VAL A 172 12.41 21.82 20.83
C VAL A 172 11.90 23.27 20.98
N GLU A 173 10.68 23.56 20.51
CA GLU A 173 10.07 24.90 20.71
C GLU A 173 9.74 25.19 22.18
N THR A 174 9.34 24.19 22.97
CA THR A 174 9.08 24.41 24.41
C THR A 174 10.37 24.61 25.21
N ASP A 175 11.44 23.89 24.88
CA ASP A 175 12.72 24.00 25.58
C ASP A 175 13.41 25.35 25.27
N GLU A 176 13.29 25.88 24.04
CA GLU A 176 13.81 27.21 23.67
C GLU A 176 13.05 28.39 24.30
N VAL A 177 11.76 28.21 24.61
CA VAL A 177 10.93 29.25 25.26
C VAL A 177 11.16 29.31 26.77
N GLU A 178 11.49 28.18 27.42
CA GLU A 178 11.83 28.15 28.85
C GLU A 178 13.24 28.67 29.17
N GLU A 179 14.17 28.66 28.20
CA GLU A 179 15.56 29.12 28.42
C GLU A 179 15.76 30.65 28.31
N VAL A 180 14.75 31.43 27.92
CA VAL A 180 14.89 32.91 27.86
C VAL A 180 14.85 33.48 29.29
N PRO A 181 15.98 33.97 29.84
CA PRO A 181 15.98 34.54 31.19
C PRO A 181 15.22 35.86 31.16
N HIS A 182 14.25 36.01 32.06
CA HIS A 182 13.63 37.29 32.35
C HIS A 182 14.64 38.16 33.11
N GLU A 183 15.36 39.04 32.39
CA GLU A 183 16.10 40.18 32.97
C GLU A 183 15.17 41.38 33.24
#